data_AF-A0A1Y0BPL3-F1
#
_entry.id   AF-A0A1Y0BPL3-F1
#
_cell.length_a   1.000
_cell.length_b   1.000
_cell.length_c   1.000
_cell.angle_alpha   90.00
_cell.angle_beta   90.00
_cell.angle_gamma   90.00
#
_symmetry.space_group_name_H-M   'P 1'
#
loop_
_entity.id
_entity.type
_entity.pdbx_description
1 polymer ?
#
loop_
_entity_poly.entity_id
_entity_poly.type
_entity_poly.pdbx_seq_one_letter_code
_entity_poly.pdbx_strand_id
1 'polypeptide(L)'
;MDLQPDLYPDDAALALYCYRVAGVVGLMMCHVMGLADDDALPQAAQLGMAMQLTNICRDVGEDWARGRLYLPYQGLGFGDEAQVRAALTRPIEADLRARLPQQVRAALAQADAYYRAGLAGIPALDWRCGLAVRSAARIYRGIGAALARQGHQPLAGRAYLSGRGKAWQVLLAVLGQLSGGAARQALTRPPGRLVEFGAQLCRPAG
;
A
#
# COMPACT_ATOMS: atom_id res chain seq x y z
N MET A 1 -9.22 23.62 15.42
CA MET A 1 -9.13 23.71 13.96
C MET A 1 -9.80 22.46 13.43
N ASP A 2 -10.99 22.59 12.85
CA ASP A 2 -11.75 21.46 12.31
C ASP A 2 -10.98 20.89 11.10
N LEU A 3 -10.20 19.83 11.35
CA LEU A 3 -9.43 19.15 10.32
C LEU A 3 -10.40 18.35 9.45
N GLN A 4 -10.96 18.99 8.44
CA GLN A 4 -11.69 18.26 7.41
C GLN A 4 -10.74 17.24 6.76
N PRO A 5 -11.22 16.03 6.43
CA PRO A 5 -10.38 15.06 5.74
C PRO A 5 -9.88 15.63 4.41
N ASP A 6 -8.61 15.40 4.11
CA ASP A 6 -8.01 15.71 2.82
C ASP A 6 -8.69 14.88 1.72
N LEU A 7 -8.83 15.48 0.54
CA LEU A 7 -9.34 14.84 -0.67
C LEU A 7 -8.24 14.82 -1.73
N TYR A 8 -8.22 13.77 -2.55
CA TYR A 8 -7.16 13.56 -3.54
C TYR A 8 -7.75 13.66 -4.95
N PRO A 9 -7.30 14.60 -5.80
CA PRO A 9 -7.82 14.75 -7.14
C PRO A 9 -7.46 13.55 -8.03
N ASP A 10 -6.21 13.12 -7.97
CA ASP A 10 -5.62 12.14 -8.88
C ASP A 10 -4.76 11.08 -8.15
N ASP A 11 -4.29 10.08 -8.91
CA ASP A 11 -3.43 9.01 -8.42
C ASP A 11 -2.09 9.54 -7.86
N ALA A 12 -1.59 10.68 -8.35
CA ALA A 12 -0.32 11.25 -7.91
C ALA A 12 -0.45 11.87 -6.52
N ALA A 13 -1.54 12.60 -6.26
CA ALA A 13 -1.88 13.12 -4.94
C ALA A 13 -2.10 11.98 -3.94
N LEU A 14 -2.80 10.92 -4.36
CA LEU A 14 -2.98 9.74 -3.51
C LEU A 14 -1.65 9.02 -3.22
N ALA A 15 -0.77 8.87 -4.23
CA ALA A 15 0.55 8.30 -4.03
C ALA A 15 1.39 9.11 -3.05
N LEU A 16 1.34 10.45 -3.13
CA LEU A 16 2.03 11.32 -2.17
C LEU A 16 1.50 11.13 -0.74
N TYR A 17 0.18 10.98 -0.58
CA TYR A 17 -0.40 10.64 0.72
C TYR A 17 0.11 9.29 1.23
N CYS A 18 0.05 8.24 0.41
CA CYS A 18 0.56 6.91 0.75
C CYS A 18 2.04 6.93 1.15
N TYR A 19 2.86 7.74 0.46
CA TYR A 19 4.25 7.94 0.83
C TYR A 19 4.36 8.53 2.24
N ARG A 20 3.66 9.65 2.51
CA ARG A 20 3.72 10.35 3.80
C ARG A 20 3.29 9.46 4.97
N VAL A 21 2.23 8.67 4.81
CA VAL A 21 1.66 7.90 5.93
C VAL A 21 2.22 6.50 6.07
N ALA A 22 2.80 5.91 5.02
CA ALA A 22 3.26 4.52 5.04
C ALA A 22 4.62 4.31 4.39
N GLY A 23 4.96 5.05 3.34
CA GLY A 23 6.30 5.03 2.76
C GLY A 23 7.37 5.47 3.77
N VAL A 24 7.11 6.57 4.49
CA VAL A 24 7.95 7.05 5.60
C VAL A 24 8.09 5.99 6.71
N VAL A 25 7.02 5.25 7.02
CA VAL A 25 7.10 4.13 7.98
C VAL A 25 8.02 3.04 7.46
N GLY A 26 7.99 2.73 6.17
CA GLY A 26 8.95 1.82 5.53
C GLY A 26 10.41 2.26 5.73
N LEU A 27 10.70 3.55 5.54
CA LEU A 27 12.03 4.14 5.77
C LEU A 27 12.47 4.07 7.24
N MET A 28 11.53 4.31 8.17
CA MET A 28 11.78 4.16 9.61
C MET A 28 12.08 2.69 9.95
N MET A 29 11.36 1.74 9.35
CA MET A 29 11.60 0.32 9.58
C MET A 29 12.98 -0.13 9.07
N CYS A 30 13.52 0.48 8.01
CA CYS A 30 14.90 0.23 7.58
C CYS A 30 15.92 0.51 8.70
N HIS A 31 15.73 1.60 9.46
CA HIS A 31 16.59 1.93 10.59
C HIS A 31 16.44 0.93 11.73
N VAL A 32 15.21 0.55 12.06
CA VAL A 32 14.92 -0.43 13.12
C VAL A 32 15.50 -1.81 12.77
N MET A 33 15.46 -2.19 11.50
CA MET A 33 15.98 -3.47 11.00
C MET A 33 17.48 -3.45 10.69
N GLY A 34 18.17 -2.32 10.93
CA GLY A 34 19.61 -2.20 10.71
C GLY A 34 20.04 -2.32 9.24
N LEU A 35 19.18 -1.89 8.29
CA LEU A 35 19.52 -1.89 6.87
C LEU A 35 20.79 -1.05 6.62
N ALA A 36 21.80 -1.69 6.03
CA ALA A 36 23.08 -1.05 5.69
C ALA A 36 23.04 -0.28 4.36
N ASP A 37 22.18 -0.76 3.47
CA ASP A 37 22.19 -0.42 2.05
C ASP A 37 21.15 0.65 1.76
N ASP A 38 21.63 1.88 1.60
CA ASP A 38 20.78 3.03 1.28
C ASP A 38 20.07 2.87 -0.08
N ASP A 39 20.58 2.01 -0.98
CA ASP A 39 19.97 1.75 -2.30
C ASP A 39 18.67 0.93 -2.19
N ALA A 40 18.38 0.35 -1.02
CA ALA A 40 17.13 -0.36 -0.73
C ALA A 40 16.04 0.51 -0.07
N LEU A 41 16.35 1.77 0.27
CA LEU A 41 15.39 2.70 0.88
C LEU A 41 14.17 3.02 -0.01
N PRO A 42 14.33 3.29 -1.32
CA PRO A 42 13.19 3.48 -2.22
C PRO A 42 12.20 2.30 -2.23
N GLN A 43 12.73 1.08 -2.21
CA GLN A 43 11.99 -0.18 -2.24
C GLN A 43 11.20 -0.35 -0.94
N ALA A 44 11.81 -0.02 0.21
CA ALA A 44 11.11 -0.05 1.49
C ALA A 44 9.93 0.94 1.54
N ALA A 45 10.12 2.16 1.03
CA ALA A 45 9.05 3.13 0.93
C ALA A 45 7.92 2.66 0.00
N GLN A 46 8.27 2.13 -1.19
CA GLN A 46 7.30 1.57 -2.13
C GLN A 46 6.52 0.41 -1.50
N LEU A 47 7.17 -0.45 -0.73
CA LEU A 47 6.47 -1.53 -0.03
C LEU A 47 5.43 -1.01 0.97
N GLY A 48 5.77 0.05 1.72
CA GLY A 48 4.82 0.75 2.59
C GLY A 48 3.64 1.34 1.83
N MET A 49 3.91 2.02 0.72
CA MET A 49 2.88 2.58 -0.18
C MET A 49 1.95 1.49 -0.73
N ALA A 50 2.50 0.32 -1.12
CA ALA A 50 1.73 -0.82 -1.61
C ALA A 50 0.72 -1.32 -0.57
N MET A 51 1.16 -1.47 0.68
CA MET A 51 0.29 -1.91 1.78
C MET A 51 -0.79 -0.87 2.09
N GLN A 52 -0.45 0.41 2.06
CA GLN A 52 -1.41 1.48 2.30
C GLN A 52 -2.48 1.59 1.21
N LEU A 53 -2.08 1.50 -0.06
CA LEU A 53 -3.02 1.51 -1.17
C LEU A 53 -3.94 0.27 -1.13
N THR A 54 -3.42 -0.86 -0.68
CA THR A 54 -4.22 -2.07 -0.42
C THR A 54 -5.24 -1.85 0.71
N ASN A 55 -4.86 -1.17 1.80
CA ASN A 55 -5.77 -0.83 2.90
C ASN A 55 -6.91 0.07 2.42
N ILE A 56 -6.58 1.11 1.66
CA ILE A 56 -7.57 2.04 1.07
C ILE A 56 -8.58 1.26 0.22
N CYS A 57 -8.12 0.38 -0.67
CA CYS A 57 -9.01 -0.44 -1.51
C CYS A 57 -9.90 -1.39 -0.70
N ARG A 58 -9.40 -1.93 0.42
CA ARG A 58 -10.16 -2.83 1.30
C ARG A 58 -11.24 -2.12 2.09
N ASP A 59 -10.98 -0.88 2.50
CA ASP A 59 -11.77 -0.19 3.53
C ASP A 59 -12.67 0.93 2.96
N VAL A 60 -12.81 1.08 1.63
CA VAL A 60 -13.62 2.13 0.96
C VAL A 60 -15.00 2.33 1.59
N GLY A 61 -15.75 1.24 1.84
CA GLY A 61 -17.09 1.34 2.41
C GLY A 61 -17.09 1.81 3.87
N GLU A 62 -16.14 1.35 4.68
CA GLU A 62 -16.00 1.80 6.05
C GLU A 62 -15.51 3.26 6.13
N ASP A 63 -14.60 3.65 5.23
CA ASP A 63 -14.08 5.01 5.14
C ASP A 63 -15.20 5.97 4.72
N TRP A 64 -16.03 5.59 3.74
CA TRP A 64 -17.19 6.37 3.35
C TRP A 64 -18.16 6.58 4.51
N ALA A 65 -18.45 5.53 5.28
CA ALA A 65 -19.31 5.62 6.46
C ALA A 65 -18.74 6.54 7.56
N ARG A 66 -17.43 6.79 7.55
CA ARG A 66 -16.73 7.73 8.43
C ARG A 66 -16.56 9.12 7.80
N GLY A 67 -17.22 9.39 6.68
CA GLY A 67 -17.11 10.66 5.95
C GLY A 67 -15.75 10.88 5.30
N ARG A 68 -15.08 9.81 4.84
CA ARG A 68 -13.75 9.86 4.21
C ARG A 68 -13.78 9.24 2.80
N LEU A 69 -13.00 9.82 1.89
CA LEU A 69 -12.74 9.26 0.57
C LEU A 69 -11.25 9.42 0.24
N TYR A 70 -10.53 8.29 0.19
CA TYR A 70 -9.11 8.29 -0.21
C TYR A 70 -8.90 8.02 -1.70
N LEU A 71 -9.82 7.30 -2.36
CA LEU A 71 -9.72 7.08 -3.81
C LEU A 71 -9.81 8.41 -4.56
N PRO A 72 -9.10 8.58 -5.68
CA PRO A 72 -9.09 9.84 -6.40
C PRO A 72 -10.48 10.22 -6.89
N TYR A 73 -10.95 11.40 -6.51
CA TYR A 73 -12.33 11.78 -6.76
C TYR A 73 -12.61 12.08 -8.24
N GLN A 74 -11.61 12.51 -9.01
CA GLN A 74 -11.76 12.74 -10.44
C GLN A 74 -12.02 11.42 -11.19
N GLY A 75 -11.32 10.35 -10.79
CA GLY A 75 -11.57 9.01 -11.33
C GLY A 75 -12.96 8.47 -10.99
N LEU A 76 -13.56 8.96 -9.90
CA LEU A 76 -14.93 8.67 -9.51
C LEU A 76 -15.96 9.60 -10.16
N GLY A 77 -15.53 10.51 -11.04
CA GLY A 77 -16.37 11.44 -11.80
C GLY A 77 -16.93 12.61 -10.99
N PHE A 78 -16.29 12.97 -9.88
CA PHE A 78 -16.55 14.24 -9.20
C PHE A 78 -15.75 15.36 -9.87
N GLY A 79 -16.38 16.51 -10.11
CA GLY A 79 -15.73 17.67 -10.72
C GLY A 79 -14.84 18.46 -9.76
N ASP A 80 -15.20 18.48 -8.48
CA ASP A 80 -14.55 19.27 -7.44
C ASP A 80 -14.73 18.67 -6.05
N GLU A 81 -14.01 19.19 -5.06
CA GLU A 81 -14.11 18.76 -3.67
C GLU A 81 -15.46 19.05 -3.02
N ALA A 82 -16.18 20.09 -3.45
CA ALA A 82 -17.47 20.44 -2.85
C ALA A 82 -18.51 19.35 -3.16
N GLN A 83 -18.51 18.82 -4.38
CA GLN A 83 -19.35 17.68 -4.78
C GLN A 83 -19.04 16.44 -3.95
N VAL A 84 -17.76 16.16 -3.70
CA VAL A 84 -17.33 15.02 -2.86
C VAL A 84 -17.83 15.21 -1.42
N ARG A 85 -17.62 16.38 -0.83
CA ARG A 85 -18.05 16.70 0.54
C ARG A 85 -19.56 16.56 0.69
N ALA A 86 -20.33 17.04 -0.29
CA ALA A 86 -21.78 16.86 -0.31
C ALA A 86 -22.16 15.36 -0.41
N ALA A 87 -21.47 14.58 -1.25
CA ALA A 87 -21.72 13.15 -1.39
C ALA A 87 -21.42 12.36 -0.10
N LEU A 88 -20.34 12.69 0.61
CA LEU A 88 -19.92 12.01 1.86
C LEU A 88 -20.91 12.13 3.01
N THR A 89 -21.87 13.05 2.94
CA THR A 89 -22.97 13.16 3.93
C THR A 89 -24.12 12.18 3.68
N ARG A 90 -24.07 11.42 2.59
CA ARG A 90 -25.15 10.53 2.12
C ARG A 90 -24.64 9.11 1.91
N PRO A 91 -25.53 8.09 1.93
CA PRO A 91 -25.15 6.74 1.51
C PRO A 91 -24.61 6.73 0.07
N ILE A 92 -23.72 5.77 -0.24
CA ILE A 92 -23.17 5.60 -1.59
C ILE A 92 -24.31 5.35 -2.59
N GLU A 93 -24.49 6.29 -3.52
CA GLU A 93 -25.46 6.22 -4.61
C GLU A 93 -25.10 5.13 -5.64
N ALA A 94 -26.10 4.67 -6.40
CA ALA A 94 -25.95 3.56 -7.34
C ALA A 94 -24.89 3.83 -8.43
N ASP A 95 -24.83 5.06 -8.92
CA ASP A 95 -23.90 5.46 -9.98
C ASP A 95 -22.43 5.50 -9.47
N LEU A 96 -22.21 6.03 -8.25
CA LEU A 96 -20.89 5.95 -7.63
C LEU A 96 -20.50 4.48 -7.37
N ARG A 97 -21.43 3.66 -6.87
CA ARG A 97 -21.22 2.23 -6.64
C ARG A 97 -20.78 1.49 -7.90
N ALA A 98 -21.32 1.85 -9.07
CA ALA A 98 -20.96 1.25 -10.35
C ALA A 98 -19.52 1.60 -10.79
N ARG A 99 -19.00 2.77 -10.40
CA ARG A 99 -17.66 3.25 -10.76
C ARG A 99 -16.55 2.76 -9.84
N LEU A 100 -16.87 2.42 -8.59
CA LEU A 100 -15.90 1.98 -7.58
C LEU A 100 -15.03 0.78 -8.03
N PRO A 101 -15.56 -0.31 -8.63
CA PRO A 101 -14.74 -1.45 -8.99
C PRO A 101 -13.62 -1.12 -9.98
N GLN A 102 -13.88 -0.22 -10.93
CA GLN A 102 -12.87 0.23 -11.88
C GLN A 102 -11.74 0.99 -11.19
N GLN A 103 -12.08 1.88 -10.25
CA GLN A 103 -11.09 2.65 -9.49
C GLN A 103 -10.28 1.76 -8.53
N VAL A 104 -10.93 0.82 -7.85
CA VAL A 104 -10.25 -0.17 -7.01
C VAL A 104 -9.29 -1.04 -7.82
N ARG A 105 -9.70 -1.45 -9.03
CA ARG A 105 -8.82 -2.21 -9.94
C ARG A 105 -7.57 -1.42 -10.33
N ALA A 106 -7.72 -0.14 -10.70
CA ALA A 106 -6.59 0.72 -11.05
C ALA A 106 -5.63 0.88 -9.85
N ALA A 107 -6.16 1.21 -8.68
CA ALA A 107 -5.38 1.34 -7.45
C ALA A 107 -4.66 0.04 -7.04
N LEU A 108 -5.32 -1.13 -7.16
CA LEU A 108 -4.68 -2.41 -6.87
C LEU A 108 -3.59 -2.77 -7.90
N ALA A 109 -3.74 -2.39 -9.16
CA ALA A 109 -2.67 -2.56 -10.16
C ALA A 109 -1.44 -1.72 -9.82
N GLN A 110 -1.63 -0.48 -9.37
CA GLN A 110 -0.55 0.37 -8.88
C GLN A 110 0.08 -0.18 -7.59
N ALA A 111 -0.73 -0.69 -6.66
CA ALA A 111 -0.23 -1.38 -5.46
C ALA A 111 0.64 -2.58 -5.84
N ASP A 112 0.25 -3.36 -6.86
CA ASP A 112 1.04 -4.50 -7.33
C ASP A 112 2.39 -4.08 -7.92
N ALA A 113 2.45 -2.97 -8.65
CA ALA A 113 3.70 -2.41 -9.14
C ALA A 113 4.63 -2.02 -7.97
N TYR A 114 4.09 -1.38 -6.93
CA TYR A 114 4.84 -1.07 -5.71
C TYR A 114 5.26 -2.32 -4.93
N TYR A 115 4.43 -3.37 -4.86
CA TYR A 115 4.84 -4.64 -4.25
C TYR A 115 6.02 -5.26 -5.01
N ARG A 116 5.99 -5.29 -6.35
CA ARG A 116 7.09 -5.85 -7.15
C ARG A 116 8.40 -5.13 -6.88
N ALA A 117 8.37 -3.79 -6.92
CA ALA A 117 9.55 -2.98 -6.67
C ALA A 117 10.03 -3.09 -5.20
N GLY A 118 9.11 -3.04 -4.25
CA GLY A 118 9.43 -3.15 -2.82
C GLY A 118 9.98 -4.50 -2.39
N LEU A 119 9.46 -5.60 -2.96
CA LEU A 119 9.96 -6.95 -2.69
C LEU A 119 11.40 -7.15 -3.18
N ALA A 120 11.85 -6.39 -4.19
CA ALA A 120 13.22 -6.45 -4.71
C ALA A 120 14.26 -5.93 -3.69
N GLY A 121 13.85 -5.13 -2.69
CA GLY A 121 14.73 -4.64 -1.62
C GLY A 121 14.91 -5.62 -0.45
N ILE A 122 14.09 -6.67 -0.34
CA ILE A 122 14.15 -7.64 0.78
C ILE A 122 15.52 -8.33 0.92
N PRO A 123 16.24 -8.70 -0.15
CA PRO A 123 17.56 -9.33 -0.02
C PRO A 123 18.61 -8.49 0.73
N ALA A 124 18.40 -7.17 0.87
CA ALA A 124 19.29 -6.29 1.63
C ALA A 124 19.10 -6.40 3.17
N LEU A 125 18.04 -7.06 3.63
CA LEU A 125 17.76 -7.30 5.05
C LEU A 125 18.40 -8.60 5.54
N ASP A 126 18.66 -8.69 6.85
CA ASP A 126 18.97 -9.98 7.46
C ASP A 126 17.81 -10.97 7.29
N TRP A 127 18.09 -12.27 7.38
CA TRP A 127 17.11 -13.29 7.04
C TRP A 127 15.85 -13.27 7.91
N ARG A 128 15.93 -12.81 9.17
CA ARG A 128 14.77 -12.75 10.09
C ARG A 128 13.89 -11.57 9.72
N CYS A 129 14.49 -10.39 9.55
CA CYS A 129 13.77 -9.20 9.09
C CYS A 129 13.18 -9.41 7.69
N GLY A 130 13.97 -9.96 6.77
CA GLY A 130 13.54 -10.31 5.42
C GLY A 130 12.35 -11.27 5.42
N LEU A 131 12.35 -12.30 6.28
CA LEU A 131 11.22 -13.21 6.43
C LEU A 131 9.96 -12.51 6.95
N ALA A 132 10.11 -11.66 7.97
CA ALA A 132 8.99 -10.91 8.56
C ALA A 132 8.37 -9.95 7.53
N VAL A 133 9.19 -9.17 6.84
CA VAL A 133 8.76 -8.23 5.79
C VAL A 133 8.10 -8.97 4.63
N ARG A 134 8.69 -10.08 4.16
CA ARG A 134 8.13 -10.91 3.08
C ARG A 134 6.78 -11.50 3.47
N SER A 135 6.62 -11.92 4.72
CA SER A 135 5.36 -12.44 5.27
C SER A 135 4.28 -11.36 5.31
N ALA A 136 4.60 -10.17 5.84
CA ALA A 136 3.69 -9.02 5.87
C ALA A 136 3.25 -8.63 4.44
N ALA A 137 4.20 -8.46 3.52
CA ALA A 137 3.93 -8.13 2.12
C ALA A 137 2.98 -9.14 1.45
N ARG A 138 3.20 -10.45 1.68
CA ARG A 138 2.34 -11.50 1.14
C ARG A 138 0.93 -11.48 1.71
N ILE A 139 0.78 -11.25 3.01
CA ILE A 139 -0.54 -11.13 3.64
C ILE A 139 -1.31 -9.96 3.04
N TYR A 140 -0.71 -8.78 2.97
CA TYR A 140 -1.37 -7.60 2.43
C TYR A 140 -1.67 -7.75 0.93
N ARG A 141 -0.70 -8.16 0.11
CA ARG A 141 -0.93 -8.42 -1.33
C ARG A 141 -2.03 -9.47 -1.56
N GLY A 142 -2.12 -10.48 -0.68
CA GLY A 142 -3.19 -11.48 -0.72
C GLY A 142 -4.59 -10.93 -0.41
N ILE A 143 -4.71 -9.85 0.40
CA ILE A 143 -5.97 -9.11 0.57
C ILE A 143 -6.38 -8.46 -0.76
N GLY A 144 -5.44 -7.81 -1.45
CA GLY A 144 -5.68 -7.24 -2.78
C GLY A 144 -6.15 -8.32 -3.78
N ALA A 145 -5.51 -9.48 -3.78
CA ALA A 145 -5.94 -10.61 -4.61
C ALA A 145 -7.33 -11.15 -4.23
N ALA A 146 -7.72 -11.10 -2.94
CA ALA A 146 -9.07 -11.45 -2.51
C ALA A 146 -10.12 -10.46 -3.05
N LEU A 147 -9.84 -9.15 -2.99
CA LEU A 147 -10.69 -8.12 -3.61
C LEU A 147 -10.84 -8.33 -5.11
N ALA A 148 -9.73 -8.63 -5.81
CA ALA A 148 -9.76 -8.90 -7.25
C ALA A 148 -10.66 -10.09 -7.61
N ARG A 149 -10.61 -11.18 -6.82
CA ARG A 149 -11.49 -12.36 -7.00
C ARG A 149 -12.96 -12.06 -6.73
N GLN A 150 -13.27 -11.06 -5.91
CA GLN A 150 -14.62 -10.57 -5.66
C GLN A 150 -15.08 -9.54 -6.72
N GLY A 151 -14.41 -9.49 -7.88
CA GLY A 151 -14.74 -8.54 -8.94
C GLY A 151 -14.41 -7.09 -8.59
N HIS A 152 -13.44 -6.87 -7.68
CA HIS A 152 -13.03 -5.55 -7.21
C HIS A 152 -14.15 -4.77 -6.51
N GLN A 153 -15.14 -5.45 -5.93
CA GLN A 153 -16.26 -4.79 -5.25
C GLN A 153 -15.90 -4.46 -3.80
N PRO A 154 -15.57 -3.18 -3.45
CA PRO A 154 -15.11 -2.87 -2.10
C PRO A 154 -16.25 -2.73 -1.07
N LEU A 155 -17.51 -2.84 -1.53
CA LEU A 155 -18.71 -2.69 -0.70
C LEU A 155 -19.38 -4.02 -0.35
N ALA A 156 -18.90 -5.14 -0.90
CA ALA A 156 -19.48 -6.48 -0.70
C ALA A 156 -19.12 -7.11 0.67
N GLY A 157 -18.63 -6.29 1.61
CA GLY A 157 -18.02 -6.72 2.86
C GLY A 157 -16.50 -6.65 2.80
N ARG A 158 -15.85 -6.65 3.97
CA ARG A 158 -14.42 -6.43 4.08
C ARG A 158 -13.64 -7.65 3.61
N ALA A 159 -12.75 -7.47 2.64
CA ALA A 159 -11.90 -8.54 2.17
C ALA A 159 -10.85 -8.88 3.24
N TYR A 160 -10.91 -10.12 3.73
CA TYR A 160 -9.91 -10.66 4.65
C TYR A 160 -9.32 -11.94 4.07
N LEU A 161 -8.04 -12.17 4.37
CA LEU A 161 -7.51 -13.53 4.32
C LEU A 161 -8.00 -14.29 5.56
N SER A 162 -8.57 -15.47 5.35
CA SER A 162 -8.87 -16.41 6.44
C SER A 162 -7.59 -16.76 7.21
N GLY A 163 -7.71 -17.23 8.47
CA GLY A 163 -6.54 -17.62 9.26
C GLY A 163 -5.63 -18.63 8.53
N ARG A 164 -6.23 -19.57 7.80
CA ARG A 164 -5.52 -20.53 6.92
C ARG A 164 -4.84 -19.85 5.74
N GLY A 165 -5.48 -18.84 5.14
CA GLY A 165 -4.88 -18.02 4.09
C GLY A 165 -3.67 -17.23 4.57
N LYS A 166 -3.73 -16.66 5.78
CA LYS A 166 -2.57 -15.98 6.41
C LYS A 166 -1.43 -16.96 6.66
N ALA A 167 -1.72 -18.13 7.25
CA ALA A 167 -0.72 -19.17 7.51
C ALA A 167 -0.05 -19.68 6.22
N TRP A 168 -0.82 -19.86 5.14
CA TRP A 168 -0.28 -20.23 3.83
C TRP A 168 0.68 -19.17 3.26
N GLN A 169 0.35 -17.88 3.41
CA GLN A 169 1.23 -16.80 2.96
C GLN A 169 2.54 -16.74 3.74
N VAL A 170 2.49 -16.98 5.05
CA VAL A 170 3.70 -17.10 5.89
C VAL A 170 4.54 -18.30 5.44
N LEU A 171 3.93 -19.45 5.19
CA LEU A 171 4.63 -20.64 4.68
C LEU A 171 5.32 -20.36 3.33
N LEU A 172 4.65 -19.69 2.38
CA LEU A 172 5.25 -19.29 1.11
C LEU A 172 6.38 -18.26 1.29
N ALA A 173 6.31 -17.40 2.30
CA ALA A 173 7.40 -16.48 2.63
C ALA A 173 8.63 -17.24 3.13
N VAL A 174 8.44 -18.24 3.99
CA VAL A 174 9.52 -19.14 4.47
C VAL A 174 10.18 -19.87 3.30
N LEU A 175 9.39 -20.48 2.40
CA LEU A 175 9.93 -21.19 1.24
C LEU A 175 10.73 -20.28 0.30
N GLY A 176 10.26 -19.04 0.09
CA GLY A 176 10.95 -18.04 -0.72
C GLY A 176 12.17 -17.39 -0.04
N GLN A 177 12.41 -17.64 1.26
CA GLN A 177 13.60 -17.22 1.98
C GLN A 177 14.73 -18.25 1.84
N LEU A 178 14.39 -19.54 1.76
CA LEU A 178 15.37 -20.64 1.61
C LEU A 178 16.10 -20.63 0.27
N SER A 179 15.55 -19.94 -0.74
CA SER A 179 16.19 -19.73 -2.04
C SER A 179 17.07 -18.47 -2.12
N GLY A 180 17.06 -17.61 -1.10
CA GLY A 180 17.90 -16.41 -1.00
C GLY A 180 19.02 -16.64 0.01
N GLY A 181 20.26 -16.70 -0.47
CA GLY A 181 21.44 -16.95 0.37
C GLY A 181 21.58 -15.98 1.56
N ALA A 182 22.16 -16.47 2.65
CA ALA A 182 22.36 -15.71 3.88
C ALA A 182 23.28 -14.50 3.64
N ALA A 183 22.74 -13.29 3.72
CA ALA A 183 23.55 -12.08 3.80
C ALA A 183 24.31 -12.08 5.15
N ARG A 184 25.65 -11.96 5.08
CA ARG A 184 26.53 -11.88 6.25
C ARG A 184 26.25 -10.60 7.04
N GLN A 185 26.11 -10.74 8.36
CA GLN A 185 26.05 -9.62 9.29
C GLN A 185 27.38 -8.85 9.28
N ALA A 186 27.35 -7.60 8.84
CA ALA A 186 28.25 -6.57 9.34
C ALA A 186 27.44 -5.70 10.32
N LEU A 187 28.03 -5.29 11.43
CA LEU A 187 27.42 -4.32 12.35
C LEU A 187 27.22 -2.99 11.60
N THR A 188 25.97 -2.56 11.42
CA THR A 188 25.63 -1.43 10.53
C THR A 188 25.51 -0.11 11.28
N ARG A 189 26.13 0.93 10.73
CA ARG A 189 25.81 2.33 11.03
C ARG A 189 24.42 2.64 10.47
N PRO A 190 23.64 3.54 11.11
CA PRO A 190 22.37 3.98 10.55
C PRO A 190 22.58 4.62 9.16
N PRO A 191 21.63 4.47 8.23
CA PRO A 191 21.60 5.16 6.94
C PRO A 191 21.96 6.65 7.10
N GLY A 192 22.98 7.11 6.36
CA GLY A 192 23.47 8.48 6.46
C GLY A 192 22.76 9.46 5.51
N ARG A 193 22.01 8.93 4.54
CA ARG A 193 21.43 9.73 3.46
C ARG A 193 19.97 10.08 3.73
N LEU A 194 19.67 11.38 3.75
CA LEU A 194 18.31 11.87 3.60
C LEU A 194 17.85 11.54 2.16
N VAL A 195 16.82 10.72 2.04
CA VAL A 195 16.18 10.44 0.74
C VAL A 195 15.27 11.62 0.42
N GLU A 196 15.68 12.46 -0.54
CA GLU A 196 14.80 13.50 -1.08
C GLU A 196 13.69 12.84 -1.91
N PHE A 197 12.46 12.97 -1.43
CA PHE A 197 11.28 12.43 -2.10
C PHE A 197 10.60 13.49 -2.96
N GLY A 198 10.51 13.23 -4.26
CA GLY A 198 9.73 14.01 -5.23
C GLY A 198 8.83 13.12 -6.08
N ALA A 199 8.09 13.71 -7.03
CA ALA A 199 7.15 13.02 -7.93
C ALA A 199 7.74 11.83 -8.71
N GLN A 200 9.08 11.71 -8.76
CA GLN A 200 9.82 10.66 -9.47
C GLN A 200 9.73 9.29 -8.80
N LEU A 201 9.65 9.22 -7.46
CA LEU A 201 9.53 7.94 -6.71
C LEU A 201 8.09 7.45 -6.58
N CYS A 202 7.10 8.32 -6.82
CA CYS A 202 5.68 7.94 -6.93
C CYS A 202 5.40 7.13 -8.20
N ARG A 203 6.31 7.14 -9.18
CA ARG A 203 6.19 6.33 -10.40
C ARG A 203 6.81 4.96 -10.14
N PRO A 204 6.13 3.85 -10.48
CA PRO A 204 6.76 2.54 -10.43
C PRO A 204 7.98 2.52 -11.36
N ALA A 205 9.07 1.87 -10.93
CA ALA A 205 10.22 1.64 -11.81
C ALA A 205 9.75 0.85 -13.04
N GLY A 206 10.07 1.36 -14.24
CA GLY A 206 9.67 0.78 -15.52
C GLY A 206 10.16 -0.64 -15.74
#